data_AF-A0A081C1E6-F1
#
_entry.id   AF-A0A081C1E6-F1
#
_cell.length_a   1.000
_cell.length_b   1.000
_cell.length_c   1.000
_cell.angle_alpha   90.00
_cell.angle_beta   90.00
_cell.angle_gamma   90.00
#
_symmetry.space_group_name_H-M   'P 1'
#
loop_
_entity.id
_entity.type
_entity.pdbx_description
1 polymer ?
#
loop_
_entity_poly.entity_id
_entity_poly.type
_entity_poly.pdbx_seq_one_letter_code
_entity_poly.pdbx_strand_id
1 'polypeptide(L)' 'MTTLAQIEQAVMTLTQDDFQKLYQWMRERDQQQWDQQIKDDSYNGTLDWLADQAISEYRQGRTRPL' A
#
# COMPACT_ATOMS: atom_id res chain seq x y z
N MET A 1 0.90 21.89 -19.44
CA MET A 1 1.09 21.25 -18.12
C MET A 1 -0.23 21.40 -17.38
N THR A 2 -0.87 20.29 -17.03
CA THR A 2 -2.08 20.31 -16.22
C THR A 2 -1.68 20.48 -14.76
N THR A 3 -2.25 21.44 -14.05
CA THR A 3 -1.94 21.65 -12.62
C THR A 3 -2.79 20.73 -11.76
N LEU A 4 -2.34 20.46 -10.52
CA LEU A 4 -3.12 19.69 -9.55
C LEU A 4 -4.54 20.24 -9.38
N ALA A 5 -4.67 21.58 -9.30
CA ALA A 5 -5.95 22.27 -9.20
C ALA A 5 -6.90 21.97 -10.38
N GLN A 6 -6.38 21.83 -11.60
CA GLN A 6 -7.20 21.47 -12.76
C GLN A 6 -7.69 20.02 -12.70
N ILE A 7 -6.90 19.11 -12.13
CA ILE A 7 -7.29 17.71 -11.91
C ILE A 7 -8.36 17.65 -10.84
N GLU A 8 -8.17 18.33 -9.70
CA GLU A 8 -9.18 18.39 -8.63
C GLU A 8 -10.52 18.92 -9.14
N GLN A 9 -10.48 19.98 -9.96
CA GLN A 9 -11.70 20.55 -10.53
C GLN A 9 -12.36 19.61 -11.55
N ALA A 10 -11.58 18.89 -12.36
CA ALA A 10 -12.12 17.85 -13.23
C ALA A 10 -12.77 16.71 -12.42
N VAL A 11 -12.16 16.29 -11.31
CA VAL A 11 -12.70 15.26 -10.42
C VAL A 11 -14.03 15.70 -9.81
N MET A 12 -14.18 16.97 -9.42
CA MET A 12 -15.44 17.51 -8.92
C MET A 12 -16.58 17.50 -9.94
N THR A 13 -16.26 17.47 -11.24
CA THR A 13 -17.26 17.40 -12.32
C THR A 13 -17.63 15.97 -12.74
N LEU A 14 -16.96 14.96 -12.18
CA LEU A 14 -17.22 13.57 -12.54
C LEU A 14 -18.59 13.11 -12.05
N THR A 15 -19.18 12.19 -12.80
CA THR A 15 -20.31 11.41 -12.32
C THR A 15 -19.86 10.48 -11.20
N GLN A 16 -20.79 9.99 -10.38
CA GLN A 16 -20.48 9.01 -9.34
C GLN A 16 -19.75 7.78 -9.90
N ASP A 17 -20.20 7.26 -11.04
CA ASP A 17 -19.62 6.08 -11.67
C ASP A 17 -18.18 6.32 -12.14
N ASP A 18 -17.91 7.47 -12.77
CA ASP A 18 -16.56 7.79 -13.24
C ASP A 18 -15.62 8.12 -12.09
N PHE A 19 -16.15 8.73 -11.01
CA PHE A 19 -15.41 8.89 -9.77
C PHE A 19 -15.03 7.54 -9.16
N GLN A 20 -15.95 6.57 -9.12
CA GLN A 20 -15.66 5.22 -8.61
C GLN A 20 -14.57 4.52 -9.43
N LYS A 21 -14.63 4.61 -10.78
CA LYS A 21 -13.58 4.07 -11.65
C LYS A 21 -12.23 4.73 -11.40
N LEU A 22 -12.20 6.06 -11.26
CA LEU A 22 -10.98 6.80 -10.95
C LEU A 22 -10.42 6.38 -9.59
N TYR A 23 -11.27 6.28 -8.57
CA TYR A 23 -10.88 5.85 -7.24
C TYR A 23 -10.30 4.43 -7.23
N GLN A 24 -10.94 3.51 -7.94
CA GLN A 24 -10.44 2.14 -8.08
C GLN A 24 -9.07 2.12 -8.76
N TRP A 25 -8.91 2.85 -9.86
CA TRP A 25 -7.62 2.95 -10.55
C TRP A 25 -6.51 3.52 -9.65
N MET A 26 -6.80 4.57 -8.87
CA MET A 26 -5.83 5.13 -7.92
C MET A 26 -5.44 4.10 -6.84
N ARG A 27 -6.42 3.37 -6.30
CA ARG A 27 -6.18 2.30 -5.33
C ARG A 27 -5.29 1.19 -5.90
N GLU A 28 -5.56 0.74 -7.12
CA GLU A 28 -4.74 -0.28 -7.79
C GLU A 28 -3.30 0.20 -8.00
N ARG A 29 -3.13 1.47 -8.38
CA ARG A 29 -1.80 2.08 -8.51
C ARG A 29 -1.05 2.16 -7.18
N ASP A 30 -1.72 2.61 -6.13
CA ASP A 30 -1.12 2.69 -4.79
C ASP A 30 -0.76 1.30 -4.28
N GLN A 31 -1.60 0.29 -4.52
CA GLN A 31 -1.30 -1.11 -4.19
C GLN A 31 -0.05 -1.62 -4.93
N GLN A 32 0.08 -1.32 -6.22
CA GLN A 32 1.28 -1.71 -6.98
C GLN A 32 2.55 -1.03 -6.46
N GLN A 33 2.46 0.24 -6.06
CA GLN A 33 3.59 0.95 -5.45
C GLN A 33 3.94 0.35 -4.08
N TRP A 34 2.92 0.04 -3.28
CA TRP A 34 3.11 -0.61 -1.99
C TRP A 34 3.77 -1.98 -2.12
N ASP A 35 3.33 -2.80 -3.09
CA ASP A 35 3.95 -4.10 -3.39
C ASP A 35 5.43 -3.95 -3.78
N GLN A 36 5.76 -2.93 -4.57
CA GLN A 36 7.14 -2.66 -4.94
C GLN A 36 7.98 -2.22 -3.73
N GLN A 37 7.44 -1.31 -2.91
CA GLN A 37 8.12 -0.84 -1.71
C GLN A 37 8.38 -1.98 -0.72
N ILE A 38 7.40 -2.85 -0.47
CA ILE A 38 7.57 -4.01 0.42
C ILE A 38 8.65 -4.97 -0.10
N LYS A 39 8.73 -5.19 -1.43
CA LYS A 39 9.80 -5.99 -2.02
C LYS A 39 11.16 -5.35 -1.78
N ASP A 40 11.30 -4.06 -2.06
CA ASP A 40 12.56 -3.35 -1.90
C ASP A 40 13.00 -3.31 -0.42
N ASP A 41 12.07 -3.06 0.50
CA ASP A 41 12.31 -3.08 1.95
C ASP A 41 12.70 -4.49 2.44
N SER A 42 12.10 -5.53 1.87
CA SER A 42 12.49 -6.92 2.14
C SER A 42 13.89 -7.23 1.60
N TYR A 43 14.25 -6.76 0.41
CA TYR A 43 15.59 -6.97 -0.16
C TYR A 43 16.68 -6.20 0.58
N ASN A 44 16.35 -5.02 1.09
CA ASN A 44 17.28 -4.16 1.82
C ASN A 44 17.42 -4.56 3.31
N GLY A 45 16.69 -5.57 3.77
CA GLY A 45 16.71 -6.02 5.17
C GLY A 45 15.98 -5.09 6.15
N THR A 46 15.26 -4.07 5.64
CA THR A 46 14.47 -3.14 6.47
C THR A 46 13.40 -3.86 7.28
N LEU A 47 12.92 -5.00 6.80
CA LEU A 47 11.90 -5.82 7.46
C LEU A 47 12.47 -6.94 8.34
N ASP A 48 13.79 -7.12 8.40
CA ASP A 48 14.41 -8.25 9.11
C ASP A 48 14.08 -8.25 10.61
N TRP A 49 13.94 -7.07 11.21
CA TRP A 49 13.56 -6.93 12.62
C TRP A 49 12.20 -7.55 12.94
N LEU A 50 11.26 -7.54 11.98
CA LEU A 50 9.95 -8.19 12.14
C LEU A 50 10.11 -9.71 12.17
N ALA A 51 10.99 -10.26 11.31
CA ALA A 51 11.28 -11.68 11.29
C ALA A 51 11.96 -12.12 12.59
N ASP A 52 12.94 -11.36 13.08
CA ASP A 52 13.62 -11.61 14.34
C ASP A 52 12.66 -11.56 15.53
N GLN A 53 11.75 -10.58 15.55
CA GLN A 53 10.71 -10.48 16.57
C GLN A 53 9.79 -11.70 16.54
N ALA A 54 9.29 -12.08 15.35
CA ALA A 54 8.40 -13.24 15.20
C ALA A 54 9.08 -14.54 15.68
N ILE A 55 10.35 -14.74 15.35
CA ILE A 55 11.14 -15.89 15.82
C ILE A 55 11.29 -15.86 17.35
N SER A 56 11.57 -14.69 17.92
CA SER A 56 11.69 -14.52 19.37
C SER A 56 10.39 -14.85 20.11
N GLU A 57 9.25 -14.35 19.62
CA GLU A 57 7.93 -14.61 20.20
C GLU A 57 7.54 -16.09 20.08
N TYR A 58 7.85 -16.73 18.95
CA TYR A 58 7.67 -18.17 18.76
C TYR A 58 8.46 -18.97 19.79
N ARG A 59 9.75 -18.64 19.98
CA ARG A 59 10.61 -19.29 20.97
C ARG A 59 10.12 -19.08 22.41
N GLN A 60 9.45 -17.97 22.68
CA GLN A 60 8.85 -17.66 23.98
C GLN A 60 7.47 -18.33 24.19
N GLY A 61 6.98 -19.11 23.23
CA GLY A 61 5.67 -19.75 23.32
C GLY A 61 4.50 -18.76 23.24
N ARG A 62 4.73 -17.55 22.73
CA ARG A 62 3.72 -16.48 22.60
C ARG A 62 2.97 -16.52 21.27
N THR A 63 2.97 -17.66 20.60
CA THR A 63 2.32 -17.85 19.31
C THR A 63 1.11 -18.76 19.44
N ARG A 64 0.18 -18.65 18.49
CA ARG A 64 -0.98 -19.53 18.37
C ARG A 64 -0.84 -20.39 17.10
N PRO A 65 -1.49 -21.56 17.05
CA PRO A 65 -1.61 -22.33 15.81
C PRO A 65 -2.20 -21.46 14.70
N LEU A 66 -1.73 -21.68 13.47
CA LEU A 66 -2.21 -21.03 12.24
C LEU A 66 -3.66 -21.41 11.94
#